data_AF-A0A1I7U7Z1-F1
#
_entry.id   AF-A0A1I7U7Z1-F1
#
_cell.length_a   1.000
_cell.length_b   1.000
_cell.length_c   1.000
_cell.angle_alpha   90.00
_cell.angle_beta   90.00
_cell.angle_gamma   90.00
#
_symmetry.space_group_name_H-M   'P 1'
#
loop_
_entity.id
_entity.type
_entity.pdbx_description
1 polymer ?
#
loop_
_entity_poly.entity_id
_entity_poly.type
_entity_poly.pdbx_seq_one_letter_code
_entity_poly.pdbx_strand_id
1 'polypeptide(L)'
;MSSDLLVGIILLHISFFGVVCNWTVLLFLSKVPSIHKSFGILTRNQAFGDAVQVTTVLFLVVPMVLFDISKLKEHSNIVSFIMLFGYEVSVLSHLLLSFNRLCSVSNPLKYHLLYR
;
A
#
# COMPACT_ATOMS: atom_id res chain seq x y z
N MET A 1 30.36 -2.68 -8.60
CA MET A 1 28.91 -2.89 -8.84
C MET A 1 28.34 -1.54 -9.25
N SER A 2 27.67 -1.42 -10.39
CA SER A 2 27.02 -0.16 -10.77
C SER A 2 25.98 0.21 -9.71
N SER A 3 25.91 1.50 -9.35
CA SER A 3 24.94 2.03 -8.37
C SER A 3 23.51 1.59 -8.69
N ASP A 4 23.16 1.59 -9.97
CA ASP A 4 21.82 1.30 -10.46
C ASP A 4 21.45 -0.19 -10.29
N LEU A 5 22.44 -1.08 -10.45
CA LEU A 5 22.25 -2.51 -10.20
C LEU A 5 21.97 -2.78 -8.71
N LEU A 6 22.70 -2.12 -7.82
CA LEU A 6 22.46 -2.24 -6.37
C LEU A 6 21.06 -1.73 -6.01
N VAL A 7 20.66 -0.56 -6.51
CA VAL A 7 19.33 0.02 -6.28
C VAL A 7 18.24 -0.91 -6.83
N GLY A 8 18.40 -1.42 -8.05
CA GLY A 8 17.44 -2.34 -8.65
C GLY A 8 17.26 -3.64 -7.86
N ILE A 9 18.34 -4.22 -7.34
CA ILE A 9 18.29 -5.43 -6.50
C ILE A 9 17.58 -5.14 -5.18
N ILE A 10 17.87 -4.01 -4.51
CA ILE A 10 17.20 -3.63 -3.26
C ILE A 10 15.70 -3.43 -3.50
N LEU A 11 15.33 -2.69 -4.54
CA LEU A 11 13.94 -2.45 -4.91
C LEU A 11 13.21 -3.74 -5.23
N LEU A 12 13.84 -4.69 -5.93
CA LEU A 12 13.27 -6.00 -6.23
C LEU A 12 12.87 -6.75 -4.95
N HIS A 13 13.77 -6.83 -3.97
CA HIS A 13 13.50 -7.57 -2.72
C HIS A 13 12.40 -6.91 -1.89
N ILE A 14 12.47 -5.59 -1.70
CA ILE A 14 11.50 -4.85 -0.89
C ILE A 14 10.12 -4.90 -1.55
N SER A 15 10.04 -4.67 -2.85
CA SER A 15 8.76 -4.68 -3.58
C SER A 15 8.16 -6.08 -3.68
N PHE A 16 8.98 -7.12 -3.89
CA PHE A 16 8.50 -8.51 -3.86
C PHE A 16 7.86 -8.87 -2.52
N PHE A 17 8.56 -8.59 -1.41
CA PHE A 17 8.02 -8.82 -0.07
C PHE A 17 6.75 -7.99 0.17
N GLY A 18 6.77 -6.72 -0.22
CA GLY A 18 5.63 -5.81 -0.12
C GLY A 18 4.40 -6.31 -0.88
N VAL A 19 4.57 -6.83 -2.11
CA VAL A 19 3.49 -7.41 -2.91
C VAL A 19 2.89 -8.61 -2.18
N VAL A 20 3.72 -9.56 -1.76
CA VAL A 20 3.24 -10.76 -1.06
C VAL A 20 2.46 -10.39 0.20
N CYS A 21 2.99 -9.50 1.04
CA CYS A 21 2.34 -9.10 2.28
C CYS A 21 1.02 -8.34 2.05
N ASN A 22 1.02 -7.29 1.24
CA ASN A 22 -0.16 -6.43 1.08
C ASN A 22 -1.30 -7.14 0.35
N TRP A 23 -0.99 -7.97 -0.66
CA TRP A 23 -2.01 -8.80 -1.31
C TRP A 23 -2.56 -9.87 -0.37
N THR A 24 -1.72 -10.47 0.48
CA THR A 24 -2.19 -11.39 1.53
C THR A 24 -3.17 -10.68 2.46
N VAL A 25 -2.83 -9.47 2.93
CA VAL A 25 -3.75 -8.69 3.77
C VAL A 25 -5.07 -8.42 3.03
N LEU A 26 -5.04 -7.95 1.78
CA LEU A 26 -6.27 -7.69 1.00
C LEU A 26 -7.18 -8.92 0.87
N LEU A 27 -6.60 -10.07 0.54
CA LEU A 27 -7.33 -11.31 0.28
C LEU A 27 -7.91 -11.92 1.57
N PHE A 28 -7.11 -11.95 2.64
CA PHE A 28 -7.47 -12.65 3.86
C PHE A 28 -8.21 -11.78 4.88
N LEU A 29 -7.96 -10.46 4.92
CA LEU A 29 -8.67 -9.57 5.84
C LEU A 29 -10.18 -9.55 5.57
N SER A 30 -10.56 -9.66 4.30
CA SER A 30 -11.95 -9.78 3.84
C SER A 30 -12.63 -11.08 4.31
N LYS A 31 -11.87 -12.08 4.75
CA LYS A 31 -12.39 -13.38 5.22
C LYS A 31 -12.54 -13.44 6.72
N VAL A 32 -12.06 -12.45 7.48
CA VAL A 32 -12.13 -12.43 8.95
C VAL A 32 -13.40 -11.70 9.40
N PRO A 33 -14.43 -12.40 9.93
CA PRO A 33 -15.69 -11.76 10.32
C PRO A 33 -15.51 -10.79 11.49
N SER A 34 -14.57 -11.09 12.39
CA SER A 34 -14.25 -10.25 13.55
C SER A 34 -13.68 -8.87 13.17
N ILE A 35 -13.26 -8.68 11.92
CA ILE A 35 -12.58 -7.47 11.45
C ILE A 35 -13.49 -6.60 10.57
N HIS A 36 -14.72 -7.02 10.25
CA HIS A 36 -15.68 -6.28 9.39
C HIS A 36 -16.18 -4.93 9.95
N LYS A 37 -15.63 -4.46 11.06
CA LYS A 37 -15.85 -3.11 11.60
C LYS A 37 -15.09 -2.07 10.77
N SER A 38 -15.36 -0.79 11.03
CA SER A 38 -14.68 0.35 10.40
C SER A 38 -13.15 0.23 10.38
N PHE A 39 -12.56 -0.39 11.42
CA PHE A 39 -11.14 -0.70 11.48
C PHE A 39 -10.66 -1.57 10.30
N GLY A 40 -11.32 -2.70 10.02
CA GLY A 40 -10.88 -3.60 8.96
C GLY A 40 -11.06 -3.04 7.57
N ILE A 41 -12.12 -2.26 7.35
CA ILE A 41 -12.33 -1.56 6.08
C ILE A 41 -11.19 -0.56 5.83
N LEU A 42 -10.81 0.23 6.85
CA LEU A 42 -9.71 1.19 6.75
C LEU A 42 -8.35 0.48 6.54
N THR A 43 -8.08 -0.59 7.27
CA THR A 43 -6.86 -1.39 7.07
C THR A 43 -6.82 -2.01 5.67
N ARG A 44 -7.96 -2.44 5.13
CA ARG A 44 -8.04 -2.95 3.74
C ARG A 44 -7.74 -1.86 2.73
N ASN A 45 -8.28 -0.65 2.91
CA ASN A 45 -8.03 0.48 2.02
C ASN A 45 -6.55 0.90 2.05
N GLN A 46 -5.93 0.90 3.23
CA GLN A 46 -4.50 1.14 3.37
C GLN A 46 -3.68 0.07 2.62
N ALA A 47 -3.96 -1.21 2.88
CA ALA A 47 -3.29 -2.32 2.19
C ALA A 47 -3.50 -2.29 0.67
N PHE A 48 -4.63 -1.76 0.19
CA PHE A 48 -4.87 -1.53 -1.24
C PHE A 48 -3.91 -0.48 -1.82
N GLY A 49 -3.79 0.68 -1.17
CA GLY A 49 -2.85 1.72 -1.60
C GLY A 49 -1.41 1.21 -1.62
N ASP A 50 -1.01 0.53 -0.55
CA ASP A 50 0.32 -0.07 -0.42
C ASP A 50 0.57 -1.15 -1.48
N ALA A 51 -0.42 -2.03 -1.74
CA ALA A 51 -0.35 -3.06 -2.78
C ALA A 51 -0.16 -2.47 -4.17
N VAL A 52 -0.90 -1.40 -4.52
CA VAL A 52 -0.73 -0.69 -5.80
C VAL A 52 0.70 -0.18 -5.93
N GLN A 53 1.21 0.50 -4.90
CA GLN A 53 2.54 1.10 -4.92
C GLN A 53 3.64 0.05 -5.10
N VAL A 54 3.66 -1.01 -4.29
CA VAL A 54 4.70 -2.06 -4.36
C VAL A 54 4.58 -2.91 -5.62
N THR A 55 3.37 -3.10 -6.16
CA THR A 55 3.15 -3.77 -7.46
C THR A 55 3.70 -2.93 -8.61
N THR A 56 3.44 -1.61 -8.61
CA THR A 56 3.99 -0.70 -9.61
C THR A 56 5.52 -0.65 -9.55
N VAL A 57 6.10 -0.65 -8.36
CA VAL A 57 7.57 -0.71 -8.20
C VAL A 57 8.13 -2.01 -8.75
N LEU A 58 7.55 -3.16 -8.39
CA LEU A 58 8.05 -4.48 -8.79
C LEU A 58 8.02 -4.68 -10.31
N PHE A 59 6.92 -4.28 -10.97
CA PHE A 59 6.70 -4.59 -12.38
C PHE A 59 7.08 -3.47 -13.35
N LEU A 60 7.14 -2.21 -12.92
CA LEU A 60 7.47 -1.08 -13.79
C LEU A 60 8.82 -0.46 -13.42
N VAL A 61 9.04 -0.13 -12.15
CA VAL A 61 10.25 0.60 -11.73
C VAL A 61 11.49 -0.32 -11.74
N VAL A 62 11.40 -1.53 -11.19
CA VAL A 62 12.53 -2.46 -11.15
C VAL A 62 13.02 -2.82 -12.55
N PRO A 63 12.16 -3.21 -13.53
CA PRO A 63 12.62 -3.45 -14.90
C PRO A 63 13.16 -2.20 -15.59
N MET A 64 12.57 -1.03 -15.31
CA MET A 64 13.06 0.25 -15.85
C MET A 64 14.50 0.54 -15.40
N VAL A 65 14.84 0.25 -14.13
CA VAL A 65 16.18 0.48 -13.57
C VAL A 65 17.18 -0.61 -13.97
N LEU A 66 16.79 -1.89 -13.95
CA LEU A 66 17.71 -3.00 -14.23
C LEU A 66 18.03 -3.18 -15.72
N PHE A 67 17.07 -2.92 -16.61
CA PHE A 67 17.21 -3.15 -18.05
C PHE A 67 17.26 -1.87 -18.87
N ASP A 68 17.30 -0.71 -18.21
CA ASP A 68 17.42 0.61 -18.85
C ASP A 68 16.35 0.89 -19.93
N ILE A 69 15.11 0.45 -19.70
CA ILE A 69 14.05 0.44 -20.72
C ILE A 69 13.57 1.87 -21.05
N SER A 70 13.99 2.41 -22.20
CA SER A 70 13.67 3.78 -22.64
C SER A 70 12.18 4.08 -22.71
N LYS A 71 11.36 3.12 -23.18
CA LYS A 71 9.89 3.30 -23.27
C LYS A 71 9.24 3.55 -21.91
N LEU A 72 9.68 2.85 -20.87
CA LEU A 72 9.16 3.03 -19.52
C LEU A 72 9.60 4.39 -18.96
N LYS A 73 10.84 4.81 -19.24
CA LYS A 73 11.34 6.13 -18.82
C LYS A 73 10.56 7.28 -19.47
N GLU A 74 10.22 7.16 -20.75
CA GLU A 74 9.40 8.14 -21.46
C GLU A 74 7.99 8.26 -20.85
N HIS A 75 7.42 7.14 -20.40
CA HIS A 75 6.12 7.08 -19.74
C HIS A 75 6.20 7.16 -18.21
N SER A 76 7.34 7.58 -17.65
CA SER A 76 7.58 7.62 -16.20
C SER A 76 6.63 8.55 -15.44
N ASN A 77 6.08 9.57 -16.11
CA ASN A 77 5.05 10.44 -15.56
C ASN A 77 3.80 9.65 -15.15
N ILE A 78 3.35 8.71 -15.99
CA ILE A 78 2.17 7.88 -15.71
C ILE A 78 2.47 6.91 -14.56
N VAL A 79 3.65 6.28 -14.59
CA VAL A 79 4.10 5.39 -13.51
C VAL A 79 4.12 6.13 -12.17
N SER A 80 4.69 7.32 -12.14
CA SER A 80 4.78 8.17 -10.95
C SER A 80 3.41 8.61 -10.46
N PHE A 81 2.49 8.93 -11.39
CA PHE A 81 1.11 9.28 -11.04
C PHE A 81 0.36 8.12 -10.37
N ILE A 82 0.49 6.90 -10.89
CA ILE A 82 -0.11 5.71 -10.27
C ILE A 82 0.44 5.47 -8.86
N MET A 83 1.75 5.64 -8.69
CA MET A 83 2.39 5.51 -7.38
C MET A 83 1.90 6.58 -6.40
N LEU A 84 1.79 7.84 -6.85
CA LEU A 84 1.29 8.94 -6.03
C LEU A 84 -0.16 8.69 -5.59
N PHE A 85 -1.00 8.20 -6.50
CA PHE A 85 -2.38 7.83 -6.16
C PHE A 85 -2.44 6.75 -5.07
N GLY A 86 -1.65 5.67 -5.21
CA GLY A 86 -1.56 4.63 -4.18
C GLY A 86 -1.08 5.16 -2.83
N TYR A 87 -0.09 6.06 -2.85
CA TYR A 87 0.44 6.73 -1.66
C TYR A 87 -0.61 7.58 -0.94
N GLU A 88 -1.35 8.42 -1.67
CA GLU A 88 -2.42 9.26 -1.08
C GLU A 88 -3.50 8.39 -0.42
N VAL A 89 -3.92 7.30 -1.09
CA VAL A 89 -4.89 6.36 -0.52
C VAL A 89 -4.36 5.72 0.78
N SER A 90 -3.09 5.33 0.81
CA SER A 90 -2.47 4.73 1.99
C SER A 90 -2.39 5.73 3.16
N VAL A 91 -1.86 6.93 2.91
CA VAL A 91 -1.68 7.97 3.93
C VAL A 91 -3.02 8.42 4.52
N LEU A 92 -4.02 8.69 3.68
CA LEU A 92 -5.35 9.08 4.14
C LEU A 92 -6.02 7.96 4.94
N SER A 93 -5.90 6.70 4.50
CA SER A 93 -6.42 5.54 5.23
C SER A 93 -5.74 5.38 6.59
N HIS A 94 -4.43 5.58 6.65
CA HIS A 94 -3.64 5.52 7.89
C HIS A 94 -4.03 6.64 8.88
N LEU A 95 -4.29 7.84 8.37
CA LEU A 95 -4.80 8.96 9.17
C LEU A 95 -6.18 8.61 9.76
N LEU A 96 -7.10 8.12 8.94
CA LEU A 96 -8.43 7.70 9.39
C LEU A 96 -8.36 6.54 10.40
N LEU A 97 -7.44 5.60 10.23
CA LEU A 97 -7.20 4.52 11.18
C LEU A 97 -6.74 5.05 12.54
N SER A 98 -5.87 6.06 12.53
CA SER A 98 -5.39 6.74 13.72
C SER A 98 -6.52 7.46 14.46
N PHE A 99 -7.39 8.17 13.74
CA PHE A 99 -8.60 8.77 14.31
C PHE A 99 -9.57 7.72 14.85
N ASN A 100 -9.80 6.63 14.11
CA ASN A 100 -10.67 5.54 14.55
C ASN A 100 -10.20 4.97 15.90
N ARG A 101 -8.88 4.77 16.07
CA ARG A 101 -8.29 4.31 17.35
C ARG A 101 -8.38 5.38 18.44
N LEU A 102 -8.19 6.66 18.11
CA LEU A 102 -8.34 7.76 19.09
C LEU A 102 -9.78 7.83 19.62
N CYS A 103 -10.78 7.68 18.75
CA CYS A 103 -12.19 7.64 19.12
C CYS A 103 -12.52 6.43 20.01
N SER A 104 -11.94 5.26 19.72
CA SER A 104 -12.18 4.05 20.52
C SER A 104 -11.68 4.19 21.95
N VAL A 105 -10.55 4.89 22.14
CA VAL A 105 -9.96 5.13 23.47
C VAL A 105 -10.65 6.28 24.20
N SER A 106 -10.93 7.38 23.50
CA SER A 106 -11.49 8.60 24.11
C SER A 106 -12.96 8.42 24.52
N ASN A 107 -13.74 7.59 23.82
CA ASN A 107 -15.13 7.35 24.17
C ASN A 107 -15.61 5.93 23.84
N PRO A 108 -15.22 4.93 24.66
CA PRO A 108 -15.47 3.52 24.37
C PRO A 108 -16.97 3.18 24.31
N LEU A 109 -17.81 3.83 25.12
CA LEU A 109 -19.26 3.58 25.16
C LEU A 109 -19.99 4.11 23.91
N LYS A 110 -19.55 5.23 23.33
CA LYS A 110 -20.10 5.76 22.07
C LYS A 110 -19.51 5.08 20.83
N TYR A 111 -18.30 4.55 20.92
CA TYR A 111 -17.63 3.88 19.79
C TYR A 111 -18.45 2.68 19.27
N HIS A 112 -19.06 1.90 20.16
CA HIS A 112 -19.90 0.76 19.78
C HIS A 112 -21.19 1.17 19.03
N LEU A 113 -21.68 2.40 19.27
CA LEU A 113 -22.87 2.97 18.60
C LEU A 113 -22.53 3.63 17.26
N LEU A 114 -21.34 4.22 17.12
CA LEU A 114 -20.93 4.96 15.92
C LEU A 114 -20.28 4.08 14.83
N TYR A 115 -19.57 3.01 15.21
CA TYR A 115 -18.70 2.25 14.30
C TYR A 115 -19.02 0.74 14.30
N ARG A 116 -20.32 0.40 14.27
CA ARG A 116 -20.79 -0.98 14.15
C ARG A 116 -20.43 -1.60 12.80
#